data_AF-A0A3S9Q4E8-F1
#
_entry.id   AF-A0A3S9Q4E8-F1
#
_cell.length_a   1.000
_cell.length_b   1.000
_cell.length_c   1.000
_cell.angle_alpha   90.00
_cell.angle_beta   90.00
_cell.angle_gamma   90.00
#
_symmetry.space_group_name_H-M   'P 1'
#
loop_
_entity.id
_entity.type
_entity.pdbx_description
1 polymer ?
#
loop_
_entity_poly.entity_id
_entity_poly.type
_entity_poly.pdbx_seq_one_letter_code
_entity_poly.pdbx_strand_id
1 'polypeptide(L)'
;MIVTPEKSVYTSIQRRIKAAIKGTQPYNLLHFVGNAHKDKTKGLIFNLNDYIELIEVTGRCIRADKCGYIEDVQPDILTRLNISAENWLILTTQFTKSFHGAVGHADVLNDFCQHQALSRRTTLSACNKLLA
;
A
#
# COMPACT_ATOMS: atom_id res chain seq x y z
N MET A 1 21.80 2.68 4.59
CA MET A 1 20.35 2.36 4.51
C MET A 1 19.66 2.89 5.76
N ILE A 2 18.46 3.47 5.60
CA ILE A 2 17.63 3.95 6.71
C ILE A 2 17.03 2.75 7.44
N VAL A 3 17.24 2.66 8.75
CA VAL A 3 16.90 1.46 9.55
C VAL A 3 15.50 1.53 10.16
N THR A 4 14.94 2.73 10.30
CA THR A 4 13.62 2.96 10.90
C THR A 4 12.85 4.06 10.13
N PRO A 5 11.51 3.98 10.02
CA PRO A 5 10.72 4.89 9.20
C PRO A 5 10.84 6.37 9.63
N GLU A 6 11.18 6.65 10.89
CA GLU A 6 11.41 8.00 11.45
C GLU A 6 12.62 8.70 10.82
N LYS A 7 13.63 7.93 10.42
CA LYS A 7 14.88 8.42 9.82
C LYS A 7 14.79 8.57 8.30
N SER A 8 13.63 8.29 7.70
CA SER A 8 13.41 8.39 6.26
C SER A 8 13.43 9.85 5.81
N VAL A 9 14.40 10.21 4.97
CA VAL A 9 14.58 11.60 4.50
C VAL A 9 13.59 11.84 3.35
N TYR A 10 12.56 12.68 3.59
CA TYR A 10 11.56 13.14 2.60
C TYR A 10 10.45 12.15 2.17
N THR A 11 9.96 11.29 3.05
CA THR A 11 8.80 10.43 2.74
C THR A 11 7.51 10.89 3.43
N SER A 12 6.37 10.52 2.84
CA SER A 12 5.04 10.74 3.43
C SER A 12 4.94 10.13 4.83
N ILE A 13 5.55 8.96 5.06
CA ILE A 13 5.58 8.29 6.36
C ILE A 13 6.32 9.12 7.43
N GLN A 14 7.46 9.75 7.10
CA GLN A 14 8.17 10.61 8.06
C GLN A 14 7.28 11.77 8.53
N ARG A 15 6.55 12.42 7.61
CA ARG A 15 5.64 13.52 7.94
C ARG A 15 4.48 13.03 8.82
N ARG A 16 3.94 11.86 8.51
CA ARG A 16 2.86 11.23 9.28
C ARG A 16 3.31 10.89 10.70
N ILE A 17 4.49 10.29 10.88
CA ILE A 17 5.04 9.97 12.21
C ILE A 17 5.30 11.25 13.02
N LYS A 18 5.94 12.27 12.42
CA LYS A 18 6.20 13.55 13.11
C LYS A 18 4.92 14.23 13.61
N ALA A 19 3.83 14.14 12.84
CA ALA A 19 2.53 14.66 13.24
C ALA A 19 1.87 13.79 14.32
N ALA A 20 1.95 12.46 14.17
CA ALA A 20 1.37 11.48 15.09
C ALA A 20 1.96 11.58 16.50
N ILE A 21 3.27 11.83 16.63
CA ILE A 21 3.93 12.10 17.92
C ILE A 21 3.30 13.29 18.65
N LYS A 22 2.76 14.26 17.91
CA LYS A 22 2.06 15.44 18.45
C LYS A 22 0.55 15.21 18.62
N GLY A 23 0.05 14.00 18.39
CA GLY A 23 -1.40 13.70 18.39
C GLY A 23 -2.16 14.30 17.21
N THR A 24 -1.48 14.63 16.11
CA THR A 24 -2.07 15.30 14.94
C THR A 24 -1.80 14.53 13.64
N GLN A 25 -2.40 14.98 12.55
CA GLN A 25 -2.09 14.50 11.19
C GLN A 25 -1.58 15.64 10.30
N PRO A 26 -0.75 15.34 9.29
CA PRO A 26 -0.08 16.37 8.49
C PRO A 26 -1.04 17.06 7.50
N TYR A 27 -1.04 18.40 7.47
CA TYR A 27 -1.99 19.19 6.68
C TYR A 27 -1.89 19.00 5.16
N ASN A 28 -0.68 18.78 4.64
CA ASN A 28 -0.38 18.66 3.21
C ASN A 28 -0.44 17.21 2.69
N LEU A 29 -0.93 16.26 3.49
CA LEU A 29 -1.26 14.91 3.03
C LEU A 29 -2.74 14.63 3.30
N LEU A 30 -3.34 13.75 2.50
CA LEU A 30 -4.70 13.29 2.78
C LEU A 30 -4.72 12.55 4.14
N HIS A 31 -5.65 12.96 5.00
CA HIS A 31 -5.79 12.50 6.37
C HIS A 31 -6.46 11.12 6.40
N PHE A 32 -6.05 10.28 7.36
CA PHE A 32 -6.71 9.03 7.67
C PHE A 32 -7.96 9.29 8.52
N VAL A 33 -9.11 8.77 8.10
CA VAL A 33 -10.41 8.93 8.78
C VAL A 33 -10.84 7.66 9.52
N GLY A 34 -10.01 6.61 9.53
CA GLY A 34 -10.30 5.34 10.17
C GLY A 34 -11.21 4.44 9.33
N ASN A 35 -11.67 3.34 9.94
CA ASN A 35 -12.44 2.28 9.27
C ASN A 35 -13.97 2.53 9.28
N ALA A 36 -14.42 3.64 9.86
CA ALA A 36 -15.83 3.96 9.90
C ALA A 36 -16.26 4.57 8.56
N HIS A 37 -17.07 3.83 7.80
CA HIS A 37 -17.87 4.37 6.69
C HIS A 37 -18.98 5.26 7.26
N LYS A 38 -18.62 6.37 7.89
CA LYS A 38 -19.58 7.44 8.16
C LYS A 38 -19.55 8.37 6.95
N ASP A 39 -20.73 8.50 6.35
CA ASP A 39 -21.03 9.33 5.20
C ASP A 39 -20.19 10.62 5.15
N LYS A 40 -19.57 10.88 4.00
CA LYS A 40 -19.04 12.18 3.56
C LYS A 40 -17.77 12.75 4.23
N THR A 41 -16.98 11.99 4.99
CA THR A 41 -15.66 12.49 5.41
C THR A 41 -14.63 12.33 4.29
N LYS A 42 -14.09 13.45 3.77
CA LYS A 42 -12.96 13.44 2.83
C LYS A 42 -11.71 12.92 3.53
N GLY A 43 -11.22 11.74 3.15
CA GLY A 43 -10.00 11.16 3.70
C GLY A 43 -9.73 9.73 3.28
N LEU A 44 -8.59 9.18 3.72
CA LEU A 44 -8.22 7.78 3.54
C LEU A 44 -8.99 6.93 4.55
N ILE A 45 -9.77 5.96 4.07
CA ILE A 45 -10.64 5.09 4.88
C ILE A 45 -9.83 3.94 5.50
N PHE A 46 -8.77 4.30 6.21
CA PHE A 46 -7.89 3.39 6.92
C PHE A 46 -7.45 4.05 8.23
N ASN A 47 -7.04 3.25 9.21
CA ASN A 47 -6.39 3.78 10.39
C ASN A 47 -4.92 4.15 10.06
N LEU A 48 -4.44 5.24 10.64
CA LEU A 48 -3.03 5.63 10.53
C LEU A 48 -2.11 4.57 11.16
N ASN A 49 -2.52 3.94 12.26
CA ASN A 49 -1.73 2.92 12.93
C ASN A 49 -1.52 1.69 12.04
N ASP A 50 -2.58 1.16 11.43
CA ASP A 50 -2.52 0.03 10.48
C ASP A 50 -1.52 0.32 9.33
N TYR A 51 -1.50 1.56 8.84
CA TYR A 51 -0.58 2.00 7.79
C TYR A 51 0.88 2.06 8.26
N ILE A 52 1.14 2.57 9.46
CA ILE A 52 2.50 2.64 10.03
C ILE A 52 3.02 1.24 10.29
N GLU A 53 2.21 0.37 10.89
CA GLU A 53 2.53 -1.03 11.17
C GLU A 53 2.89 -1.78 9.87
N LEU A 54 2.06 -1.64 8.84
CA LEU A 54 2.31 -2.25 7.53
C LEU A 54 3.67 -1.83 6.97
N ILE A 55 4.00 -0.53 7.03
CA ILE A 55 5.28 -0.03 6.54
C ILE A 55 6.46 -0.56 7.36
N GLU A 56 6.31 -0.61 8.68
CA GLU A 56 7.36 -1.08 9.58
C GLU A 56 7.68 -2.56 9.32
N VAL A 57 6.64 -3.40 9.25
CA VAL A 57 6.74 -4.83 8.92
C VAL A 57 7.35 -4.99 7.52
N THR A 58 6.86 -4.27 6.52
CA THR A 58 7.40 -4.31 5.16
C THR A 58 8.89 -3.93 5.12
N GLY A 59 9.28 -2.87 5.84
CA GLY A 59 10.65 -2.41 5.92
C GLY A 59 11.59 -3.44 6.59
N ARG A 60 11.10 -4.15 7.62
CA ARG A 60 11.84 -5.26 8.24
C ARG A 60 12.11 -6.38 7.24
N CYS A 61 11.10 -6.79 6.47
CA CYS A 61 11.21 -7.90 5.51
C CYS A 61 12.12 -7.60 4.30
N ILE A 62 12.29 -6.33 3.95
CA ILE A 62 13.13 -5.89 2.81
C ILE A 62 14.62 -5.76 3.18
N ARG A 63 15.00 -5.71 4.48
CA ARG A 63 16.41 -5.49 4.87
C ARG A 63 17.34 -6.56 4.31
N ALA A 64 18.43 -6.07 3.68
CA ALA A 64 19.33 -6.80 2.78
C ALA A 64 20.00 -8.08 3.33
N ASP A 65 20.04 -8.29 4.64
CA ASP A 65 20.69 -9.46 5.27
C ASP A 65 19.72 -10.59 5.63
N LYS A 66 18.40 -10.37 5.51
CA LYS A 66 17.34 -11.37 5.68
C LYS A 66 16.15 -11.00 4.79
N CYS A 67 16.29 -11.21 3.48
CA CYS A 67 15.12 -11.27 2.61
C CYS A 67 14.33 -12.52 2.98
N GLY A 68 13.19 -12.34 3.65
CA GLY A 68 12.29 -13.46 3.84
C GLY A 68 11.33 -13.25 4.98
N TYR A 69 10.05 -13.32 4.62
CA TYR A 69 8.94 -13.57 5.51
C TYR A 69 8.45 -12.37 6.34
N ILE A 70 7.21 -11.98 6.07
CA ILE A 70 6.38 -11.23 7.03
C ILE A 70 5.92 -12.30 8.03
N GLU A 71 6.25 -12.14 9.32
CA GLU A 71 5.80 -13.05 10.37
C GLU A 71 4.28 -13.29 10.27
N ASP A 72 3.81 -14.49 10.65
CA ASP A 72 2.39 -14.92 10.57
C ASP A 72 1.39 -13.97 11.27
N VAL A 73 1.89 -13.01 12.07
CA VAL A 73 1.12 -11.84 12.49
C VAL A 73 0.97 -10.90 11.30
N GLN A 74 0.12 -11.31 10.37
CA GLN A 74 -0.24 -10.54 9.20
C GLN A 74 -0.92 -9.25 9.69
N PRO A 75 -0.45 -8.06 9.28
CA PRO A 75 -1.16 -6.82 9.58
C PRO A 75 -2.61 -6.95 9.09
N ASP A 76 -3.60 -6.65 9.94
CA ASP A 76 -5.04 -6.76 9.63
C ASP A 76 -5.42 -6.12 8.26
N ILE A 77 -4.65 -5.11 7.86
CA ILE A 77 -4.81 -4.42 6.58
C ILE A 77 -4.57 -5.32 5.36
N LEU A 78 -3.64 -6.29 5.40
CA LEU A 78 -3.42 -7.20 4.26
C LEU A 78 -4.59 -8.16 4.08
N THR A 79 -5.14 -8.67 5.19
CA THR A 79 -6.35 -9.50 5.18
C THR A 79 -7.55 -8.72 4.63
N ARG A 80 -7.72 -7.46 5.04
CA ARG A 80 -8.78 -6.57 4.52
C ARG A 80 -8.64 -6.26 3.03
N LEU A 81 -7.40 -6.15 2.55
CA LEU A 81 -7.12 -5.92 1.12
C LEU A 81 -7.19 -7.22 0.30
N ASN A 82 -7.34 -8.38 0.95
CA ASN A 82 -7.26 -9.69 0.31
C ASN A 82 -5.96 -9.86 -0.50
N ILE A 83 -4.82 -9.50 0.11
CA ILE A 83 -3.49 -9.64 -0.48
C ILE A 83 -2.62 -10.50 0.45
N SER A 84 -2.05 -11.57 -0.08
CA SER A 84 -1.13 -12.43 0.67
C SER A 84 0.17 -11.67 1.02
N ALA A 85 0.82 -12.05 2.13
CA ALA A 85 2.11 -11.48 2.52
C ALA A 85 3.19 -11.62 1.41
N GLU A 86 3.20 -12.75 0.70
CA GLU A 86 4.10 -13.00 -0.42
C GLU A 86 3.83 -12.04 -1.58
N ASN A 87 2.57 -11.93 -2.01
CA ASN A 87 2.16 -11.00 -3.06
C ASN A 87 2.48 -9.57 -2.67
N TRP A 88 2.24 -9.18 -1.41
CA TRP A 88 2.58 -7.85 -0.90
C TRP A 88 4.07 -7.55 -1.00
N LEU A 89 4.95 -8.50 -0.68
CA LEU A 89 6.39 -8.31 -0.80
C LEU A 89 6.82 -8.13 -2.27
N ILE A 90 6.22 -8.89 -3.19
CA ILE A 90 6.43 -8.70 -4.64
C ILE A 90 5.96 -7.30 -5.05
N LEU A 91 4.74 -6.91 -4.66
CA LEU A 91 4.17 -5.60 -4.97
C LEU A 91 5.05 -4.45 -4.47
N THR A 92 5.60 -4.54 -3.26
CA THR A 92 6.39 -3.45 -2.65
C THR A 92 7.84 -3.38 -3.11
N THR A 93 8.40 -4.48 -3.62
CA THR A 93 9.81 -4.54 -4.09
C THR A 93 9.96 -4.55 -5.61
N GLN A 94 8.94 -5.00 -6.34
CA GLN A 94 8.99 -5.25 -7.78
C GLN A 94 7.85 -4.60 -8.56
N PHE A 95 7.13 -3.63 -7.97
CA PHE A 95 5.95 -2.99 -8.58
C PHE A 95 6.14 -2.65 -10.06
N THR A 96 7.19 -1.90 -10.40
CA THR A 96 7.47 -1.43 -11.75
C THR A 96 8.04 -2.50 -12.69
N LYS A 97 8.44 -3.65 -12.15
CA LYS A 97 8.80 -4.85 -12.94
C LYS A 97 7.58 -5.70 -13.23
N SER A 98 6.64 -5.78 -12.28
CA SER A 98 5.42 -6.56 -12.39
C SER A 98 4.36 -5.86 -13.26
N PHE A 99 4.32 -4.53 -13.25
CA PHE A 99 3.33 -3.74 -13.99
C PHE A 99 3.97 -2.69 -14.90
N HIS A 100 3.46 -2.61 -16.12
CA HIS A 100 3.89 -1.66 -17.16
C HIS A 100 2.73 -0.78 -17.66
N GLY A 101 1.65 -0.68 -16.89
CA GLY A 101 0.41 -0.01 -17.27
C GLY A 101 -0.56 0.10 -16.10
N ALA A 102 -1.84 0.29 -16.39
CA ALA A 102 -2.89 0.40 -15.38
C ALA A 102 -2.96 -0.87 -14.50
N VAL A 103 -3.20 -0.69 -13.20
CA VAL A 103 -3.25 -1.76 -12.19
C VAL A 103 -4.57 -1.67 -11.44
N GLY A 104 -5.28 -2.78 -11.32
CA GLY A 104 -6.57 -2.84 -10.63
C GLY A 104 -7.29 -4.17 -10.84
N HIS A 105 -8.48 -4.30 -10.25
CA HIS A 105 -9.34 -5.46 -10.50
C HIS A 105 -9.83 -5.49 -11.96
N ALA A 106 -10.19 -6.70 -12.40
CA ALA A 106 -10.49 -6.98 -13.80
C ALA A 106 -11.63 -6.11 -14.37
N ASP A 107 -12.66 -5.88 -13.58
CA ASP A 107 -13.79 -4.99 -13.85
C ASP A 107 -13.32 -3.54 -14.07
N VAL A 108 -12.56 -2.98 -13.14
CA VAL A 108 -12.05 -1.60 -13.24
C VAL A 108 -11.09 -1.43 -14.41
N LEU A 109 -10.27 -2.45 -14.70
CA LEU A 109 -9.38 -2.43 -15.87
C LEU A 109 -10.14 -2.51 -17.19
N ASN A 110 -11.28 -3.21 -17.23
CA ASN A 110 -12.14 -3.23 -18.41
C ASN A 110 -12.68 -1.83 -18.69
N ASP A 111 -13.22 -1.19 -17.67
CA ASP A 111 -13.74 0.18 -17.78
C ASP A 111 -12.64 1.14 -18.22
N PHE A 112 -11.44 1.05 -17.62
CA PHE A 112 -10.29 1.84 -18.03
C PHE A 112 -9.93 1.63 -19.50
N CYS A 113 -9.80 0.37 -19.96
CA CYS A 113 -9.45 0.07 -21.35
C CYS A 113 -10.52 0.56 -22.33
N GLN A 114 -11.81 0.46 -21.98
CA GLN A 114 -12.91 1.00 -22.79
C GLN A 114 -12.82 2.52 -22.92
N HIS A 115 -12.64 3.24 -21.80
CA HIS A 115 -12.50 4.69 -21.81
C HIS A 115 -11.26 5.19 -22.56
N GLN A 116 -10.17 4.41 -22.53
CA GLN A 116 -8.91 4.74 -23.20
C GLN A 116 -8.83 4.20 -24.64
N ALA A 117 -9.90 3.57 -25.16
CA ALA A 117 -9.93 2.91 -26.47
C ALA A 117 -8.77 1.91 -26.70
N LEU A 118 -8.35 1.22 -25.64
CA LEU A 118 -7.27 0.23 -25.69
C LEU A 118 -7.85 -1.16 -25.97
N SER A 119 -7.38 -1.82 -27.02
CA SER A 119 -7.84 -3.19 -27.37
C SER A 119 -7.23 -4.28 -26.49
N ARG A 120 -6.13 -4.01 -25.76
CA ARG A 120 -5.37 -5.02 -25.00
C ARG A 120 -5.30 -4.68 -23.50
N ARG A 121 -5.48 -5.71 -22.67
CA ARG A 121 -5.38 -5.66 -21.21
C ARG A 121 -4.07 -6.31 -20.75
N THR A 122 -2.94 -5.66 -21.05
CA THR A 122 -1.59 -6.25 -20.88
C THR A 122 -1.24 -6.59 -19.43
N THR A 123 -1.77 -5.85 -18.46
CA THR A 123 -1.49 -6.02 -17.03
C THR A 123 -2.49 -6.93 -16.30
N LEU A 124 -3.56 -7.39 -16.95
CA LEU A 124 -4.65 -8.13 -16.30
C LEU A 124 -4.17 -9.44 -15.65
N SER A 125 -3.31 -10.18 -16.35
CA SER A 125 -2.74 -11.43 -15.81
C SER A 125 -1.93 -11.18 -14.53
N ALA A 126 -1.09 -10.14 -14.53
CA ALA A 126 -0.32 -9.77 -13.34
C ALA A 126 -1.22 -9.28 -12.20
N CYS A 127 -2.28 -8.52 -12.51
CA CYS A 127 -3.23 -8.04 -11.51
C CYS A 127 -3.98 -9.19 -10.84
N ASN A 128 -4.51 -10.13 -11.63
CA ASN A 128 -5.19 -11.32 -11.10
C ASN A 128 -4.28 -12.21 -10.26
N LYS A 129 -2.96 -12.20 -10.52
CA LYS A 129 -2.01 -12.99 -9.74
C LYS A 129 -1.63 -12.31 -8.41
N LEU A 130 -1.47 -10.99 -8.41
CA LEU A 130 -0.87 -10.25 -7.29
C LEU A 130 -1.87 -9.50 -6.40
N LEU A 131 -3.09 -9.27 -6.87
CA LEU A 131 -4.14 -8.51 -6.15
C LEU A 131 -5.36 -9.37 -5.75
N ALA A 132 -5.26 -10.69 -5.88
CA ALA A 132 -6.34 -11.65 -5.65
C ALA A 132 -6.07 -12.54 -4.42
#